data_AF-A0A316JF34-F1
#
_entry.id   AF-A0A316JF34-F1
#
_cell.length_a   1.000
_cell.length_b   1.000
_cell.length_c   1.000
_cell.angle_alpha   90.00
_cell.angle_beta   90.00
_cell.angle_gamma   90.00
#
_symmetry.space_group_name_H-M   'P 1'
#
loop_
_entity.id
_entity.type
_entity.pdbx_description
1 polymer ?
#
loop_
_entity_poly.entity_id
_entity_poly.type
_entity_poly.pdbx_seq_one_letter_code
_entity_poly.pdbx_strand_id
1 'polypeptide(L)'
;MREWATSKSITRKCVRTIVTGACSYRCPGVSVAVSLWHSAMCAPRWRRQHWRRTMSEASLAAQRLAVTAMRARAALTALVPASSIMDRNERPEVFPCIIVGEAQTVGDDIDCADLSTVYLTLHVWTRENTFTECKSICGEIRRALRRLNEIQDGFALDFSFEDARYLRDPSGEHSHGVVTFHVTAEDMVAI
;
A
#
# COMPACT_ATOMS: atom_id res chain seq x y z
N MET A 1 -67.96 -12.48 5.95
CA MET A 1 -68.50 -11.18 5.50
C MET A 1 -67.39 -10.13 5.66
N ARG A 2 -66.84 -9.63 4.54
CA ARG A 2 -65.99 -8.42 4.35
C ARG A 2 -64.65 -8.36 5.12
N GLU A 3 -63.52 -8.75 4.53
CA GLU A 3 -62.62 -7.96 3.63
C GLU A 3 -62.22 -6.58 4.17
N TRP A 4 -60.99 -6.48 4.69
CA TRP A 4 -60.23 -5.24 4.88
C TRP A 4 -58.89 -5.40 4.14
N ALA A 5 -58.62 -4.46 3.22
CA ALA A 5 -57.50 -4.48 2.28
C ALA A 5 -56.20 -3.97 2.92
N THR A 6 -55.10 -4.71 2.71
CA THR A 6 -53.72 -4.27 2.99
C THR A 6 -52.95 -4.08 1.67
N SER A 7 -52.29 -2.92 1.60
CA SER A 7 -51.53 -2.36 0.48
C SER A 7 -50.49 -3.29 -0.15
N LYS A 8 -50.51 -3.42 -1.48
CA LYS A 8 -49.47 -4.08 -2.30
C LYS A 8 -48.33 -3.11 -2.59
N SER A 9 -47.12 -3.43 -2.14
CA SER A 9 -45.88 -2.80 -2.60
C SER A 9 -45.51 -3.33 -3.99
N ILE A 10 -45.49 -2.44 -4.97
CA ILE A 10 -45.14 -2.73 -6.36
C ILE A 10 -43.62 -2.61 -6.53
N THR A 11 -42.96 -3.72 -6.83
CA THR A 11 -41.60 -3.78 -7.36
C THR A 11 -41.56 -3.22 -8.78
N ARG A 12 -40.71 -2.21 -9.03
CA ARG A 12 -40.37 -1.77 -10.40
C ARG A 12 -38.86 -1.90 -10.64
N LYS A 13 -38.54 -2.74 -11.63
CA LYS A 13 -37.23 -2.93 -12.25
C LYS A 13 -36.67 -1.60 -12.75
N CYS A 14 -35.42 -1.28 -12.41
CA CYS A 14 -34.65 -0.23 -13.08
C CYS A 14 -34.14 -0.77 -14.43
N VAL A 15 -34.69 -0.24 -15.53
CA VAL A 15 -34.14 -0.40 -16.88
C VAL A 15 -33.41 0.89 -17.23
N ARG A 16 -32.16 0.74 -17.67
CA ARG A 16 -31.26 1.81 -18.09
C ARG A 16 -31.70 2.35 -19.45
N THR A 17 -31.92 3.66 -19.58
CA THR A 17 -32.03 4.33 -20.88
C THR A 17 -31.19 5.61 -20.86
N ILE A 18 -30.26 5.73 -21.80
CA ILE A 18 -29.46 6.93 -22.07
C ILE A 18 -30.19 7.71 -23.16
N VAL A 19 -30.62 8.95 -22.91
CA VAL A 19 -31.14 9.86 -23.95
C VAL A 19 -30.73 11.31 -23.63
N THR A 20 -29.83 11.81 -24.48
CA THR A 20 -29.60 13.20 -24.96
C THR A 20 -29.59 14.37 -23.98
N GLY A 21 -28.47 15.10 -23.99
CA GLY A 21 -28.31 16.37 -23.30
C GLY A 21 -29.01 17.56 -23.98
N ALA A 22 -29.42 18.51 -23.14
CA ALA A 22 -29.35 19.95 -23.34
C ALA A 22 -29.90 20.60 -22.07
N CYS A 23 -29.11 21.44 -21.40
CA CYS A 23 -29.57 22.27 -20.29
C CYS A 23 -29.67 23.71 -20.83
N SER A 24 -30.88 24.16 -21.14
CA SER A 24 -31.16 25.52 -21.59
C SER A 24 -31.20 26.47 -20.41
N TYR A 25 -30.41 27.56 -20.44
CA TYR A 25 -30.63 28.70 -19.57
C TYR A 25 -31.04 29.92 -20.39
N ARG A 26 -32.12 30.55 -19.92
CA ARG A 26 -32.83 31.69 -20.49
C ARG A 26 -32.10 32.99 -20.12
N CYS A 27 -31.85 33.85 -21.10
CA CYS A 27 -31.27 35.19 -20.92
C CYS A 27 -32.36 36.24 -20.61
N PRO A 28 -32.06 37.26 -19.78
CA PRO A 28 -32.69 38.57 -19.89
C PRO A 28 -31.70 39.59 -20.48
N GLY A 29 -32.04 40.08 -21.68
CA GLY A 29 -31.72 41.43 -22.16
C GLY A 29 -30.27 41.83 -22.37
N VAL A 30 -29.64 41.38 -23.46
CA VAL A 30 -28.72 42.22 -24.27
C VAL A 30 -28.73 41.68 -25.72
N SER A 31 -29.21 42.48 -26.67
CA SER A 31 -29.01 42.24 -28.09
C SER A 31 -27.67 42.84 -28.50
N VAL A 32 -26.66 42.00 -28.76
CA VAL A 32 -25.58 42.37 -29.69
C VAL A 32 -25.21 41.14 -30.50
N ALA A 33 -25.49 41.21 -31.80
CA ALA A 33 -24.93 40.30 -32.78
C ALA A 33 -23.46 40.70 -33.00
N VAL A 34 -22.51 39.84 -32.61
CA VAL A 34 -21.17 39.83 -33.21
C VAL A 34 -20.79 38.39 -33.51
N SER A 35 -20.53 38.21 -34.80
CA SER A 35 -20.10 37.05 -35.54
C SER A 35 -18.77 36.44 -35.07
N LEU A 36 -18.74 35.11 -35.15
CA LEU A 36 -17.61 34.23 -35.51
C LEU A 36 -16.28 34.47 -34.79
N TRP A 37 -15.96 33.71 -33.74
CA TRP A 37 -14.62 33.13 -33.56
C TRP A 37 -14.74 31.79 -32.81
N HIS A 38 -13.82 30.90 -33.16
CA HIS A 38 -13.74 29.48 -32.88
C HIS A 38 -13.98 29.03 -31.43
N SER A 39 -14.56 27.83 -31.34
CA SER A 39 -14.53 26.88 -30.24
C SER A 39 -13.35 27.06 -29.27
N ALA A 40 -13.65 27.53 -28.06
CA ALA A 40 -12.83 27.26 -26.89
C ALA A 40 -13.72 26.53 -25.88
N MET A 41 -13.78 25.20 -26.03
CA MET A 41 -14.22 24.31 -24.97
C MET A 41 -13.39 24.62 -23.73
N CYS A 42 -14.01 25.30 -22.76
CA CYS A 42 -13.48 25.46 -21.42
C CYS A 42 -13.54 24.09 -20.75
N ALA A 43 -12.50 23.27 -20.98
CA ALA A 43 -12.36 21.97 -20.31
C ALA A 43 -12.22 22.20 -18.80
N PRO A 44 -12.78 21.31 -17.94
CA PRO A 44 -12.83 21.55 -16.50
C PRO A 44 -11.43 21.63 -15.89
N ARG A 45 -11.21 22.66 -15.08
CA ARG A 45 -10.05 22.90 -14.20
C ARG A 45 -10.00 21.89 -13.05
N TRP A 46 -9.98 20.60 -13.36
CA TRP A 46 -9.84 19.51 -12.38
C TRP A 46 -8.80 18.47 -12.78
N ARG A 47 -8.15 18.64 -13.93
CA ARG A 47 -7.15 17.70 -14.44
C ARG A 47 -5.71 18.20 -14.24
N ARG A 48 -5.36 18.66 -13.03
CA ARG A 48 -3.97 18.99 -12.63
C ARG A 48 -3.71 18.77 -11.13
N GLN A 49 -4.19 17.68 -10.54
CA GLN A 49 -3.81 17.30 -9.16
C GLN A 49 -3.39 15.83 -9.00
N HIS A 50 -3.32 15.07 -10.09
CA HIS A 50 -2.90 13.66 -10.06
C HIS A 50 -1.38 13.48 -10.20
N TRP A 51 -0.61 14.55 -10.40
CA TRP A 51 0.84 14.48 -10.65
C TRP A 51 1.72 15.00 -9.50
N ARG A 52 1.13 15.44 -8.37
CA ARG A 52 1.86 15.94 -7.18
C ARG A 52 1.77 15.00 -5.97
N ARG A 53 1.87 13.69 -6.23
CA ARG A 53 2.11 12.64 -5.23
C ARG A 53 3.13 11.61 -5.74
N THR A 54 3.98 12.02 -6.65
CA THR A 54 5.03 11.16 -7.19
C THR A 54 6.32 11.69 -6.59
N MET A 55 6.92 10.88 -5.72
CA MET A 55 8.18 10.99 -4.96
C MET A 55 7.91 10.65 -3.49
N SER A 56 7.68 9.36 -3.24
CA SER A 56 7.69 8.77 -1.90
C SER A 56 9.12 8.41 -1.53
N GLU A 57 9.48 8.53 -0.25
CA GLU A 57 10.74 8.01 0.30
C GLU A 57 11.01 6.56 -0.14
N ALA A 58 12.27 6.24 -0.48
CA ALA A 58 12.68 4.89 -0.89
C ALA A 58 12.32 3.82 0.16
N SER A 59 12.39 4.20 1.43
CA SER A 59 11.99 3.35 2.56
C SER A 59 10.51 2.99 2.55
N LEU A 60 9.62 3.90 2.15
CA LEU A 60 8.19 3.63 2.03
C LEU A 60 7.91 2.64 0.88
N ALA A 61 8.60 2.79 -0.25
CA ALA A 61 8.50 1.87 -1.37
C ALA A 61 8.95 0.46 -0.95
N ALA A 62 10.08 0.36 -0.24
CA ALA A 62 10.59 -0.91 0.30
C ALA A 62 9.61 -1.55 1.29
N GLN A 63 9.02 -0.79 2.21
CA GLN A 63 8.02 -1.29 3.15
C GLN A 63 6.81 -1.89 2.43
N ARG A 64 6.25 -1.17 1.45
CA ARG A 64 5.08 -1.62 0.66
C ARG A 64 5.37 -2.90 -0.12
N LEU A 65 6.54 -2.96 -0.76
CA LEU A 65 6.97 -4.13 -1.51
C LEU A 65 7.19 -5.34 -0.58
N ALA A 66 7.85 -5.15 0.55
CA ALA A 66 8.09 -6.20 1.54
C ALA A 66 6.78 -6.80 2.07
N VAL A 67 5.81 -5.96 2.45
CA VAL A 67 4.49 -6.42 2.94
C VAL A 67 3.76 -7.22 1.87
N THR A 68 3.77 -6.73 0.62
CA THR A 68 3.12 -7.41 -0.50
C THR A 68 3.74 -8.77 -0.77
N ALA A 69 5.08 -8.85 -0.82
CA ALA A 69 5.80 -10.09 -1.04
C ALA A 69 5.61 -11.11 0.10
N MET A 70 5.63 -10.64 1.35
CA MET A 70 5.37 -11.50 2.52
C MET A 70 3.95 -12.08 2.50
N ARG A 71 2.94 -11.25 2.20
CA ARG A 71 1.54 -11.69 2.13
C ARG A 71 1.26 -12.62 0.95
N ALA A 72 2.03 -12.54 -0.13
CA ALA A 72 1.90 -13.41 -1.29
C ALA A 72 2.50 -14.82 -1.09
N ARG A 73 3.39 -15.00 -0.09
CA ARG A 73 4.08 -16.27 0.14
C ARG A 73 3.22 -17.23 0.96
N ALA A 74 2.65 -18.24 0.29
CA ALA A 74 1.82 -19.26 0.93
C ALA A 74 2.46 -19.93 2.16
N ALA A 75 3.76 -20.24 2.10
CA ALA A 75 4.50 -20.85 3.21
C ALA A 75 4.60 -19.95 4.45
N LEU A 76 4.66 -18.62 4.26
CA LEU A 76 4.66 -17.66 5.36
C LEU A 76 3.24 -17.47 5.90
N THR A 77 2.25 -17.36 5.00
CA THR A 77 0.85 -17.19 5.41
C THR A 77 0.25 -18.42 6.10
N ALA A 78 0.88 -19.59 5.94
CA ALA A 78 0.55 -20.81 6.68
C ALA A 78 1.01 -20.76 8.15
N LEU A 79 2.04 -19.98 8.47
CA LEU A 79 2.56 -19.78 9.82
C LEU A 79 1.92 -18.57 10.49
N VAL A 80 1.79 -17.46 9.76
CA VAL A 80 1.24 -16.20 10.26
C VAL A 80 0.10 -15.77 9.34
N PRO A 81 -1.12 -15.52 9.85
CA PRO A 81 -2.21 -15.04 9.01
C PRO A 81 -1.81 -13.77 8.26
N ALA A 82 -2.18 -13.64 6.98
CA ALA A 82 -1.83 -12.45 6.19
C ALA A 82 -2.33 -11.14 6.83
N SER A 83 -3.45 -11.19 7.56
CA SER A 83 -3.98 -10.05 8.35
C SER A 83 -3.05 -9.60 9.49
N SER A 84 -2.19 -10.49 9.99
CA SER A 84 -1.23 -10.24 11.07
C SER A 84 0.15 -9.81 10.56
N ILE A 85 0.31 -9.53 9.27
CA ILE A 85 1.50 -8.92 8.66
C ILE A 85 1.22 -7.43 8.46
N MET A 86 1.64 -6.60 9.39
CA MET A 86 1.11 -5.25 9.57
C MET A 86 2.21 -4.20 9.45
N ASP A 87 1.88 -3.09 8.82
CA ASP A 87 2.67 -1.86 8.80
C ASP A 87 1.92 -0.82 9.62
N ARG A 88 2.02 -0.93 10.95
CA ARG A 88 1.35 -0.03 11.89
C ARG A 88 2.17 0.13 13.17
N ASN A 89 2.16 1.34 13.71
CA ASN A 89 2.78 1.65 14.99
C ASN A 89 1.83 1.30 16.16
N GLU A 90 1.50 0.02 16.31
CA GLU A 90 0.68 -0.48 17.42
C GLU A 90 1.40 -1.63 18.12
N ARG A 91 1.11 -1.80 19.41
CA ARG A 91 1.63 -2.92 20.18
C ARG A 91 1.12 -4.25 19.60
N PRO A 92 1.93 -5.32 19.58
CA PRO A 92 1.45 -6.64 19.20
C PRO A 92 0.39 -7.13 20.19
N GLU A 93 -0.87 -7.16 19.75
CA GLU A 93 -2.01 -7.72 20.50
C GLU A 93 -2.36 -9.14 20.02
N VAL A 94 -2.03 -9.46 18.77
CA VAL A 94 -2.32 -10.73 18.09
C VAL A 94 -1.01 -11.48 17.90
N PHE A 95 -0.98 -12.76 18.25
CA PHE A 95 0.19 -13.61 18.12
C PHE A 95 -0.20 -14.91 17.36
N PRO A 96 0.64 -15.39 16.42
CA PRO A 96 1.86 -14.77 15.92
C PRO A 96 1.58 -13.57 15.00
N CYS A 97 2.47 -12.57 15.00
CA CYS A 97 2.39 -11.43 14.09
C CYS A 97 3.75 -10.96 13.59
N ILE A 98 3.74 -10.27 12.45
CA ILE A 98 4.89 -9.60 11.86
C ILE A 98 4.54 -8.12 11.77
N ILE A 99 5.36 -7.27 12.38
CA ILE A 99 5.22 -5.81 12.36
C ILE A 99 6.40 -5.26 11.56
N VAL A 100 6.11 -4.51 10.51
CA VAL A 100 7.12 -3.72 9.81
C VAL A 100 7.52 -2.58 10.73
N GLY A 101 8.80 -2.57 11.10
CA GLY A 101 9.36 -1.62 12.04
C GLY A 101 9.91 -0.39 11.34
N GLU A 102 10.98 0.13 11.91
CA GLU A 102 11.67 1.30 11.41
C GLU A 102 12.38 1.01 10.08
N ALA A 103 12.58 2.09 9.32
CA ALA A 103 13.45 2.09 8.17
C ALA A 103 14.37 3.30 8.21
N GLN A 104 15.63 3.10 7.84
CA GLN A 104 16.62 4.17 7.70
C GLN A 104 17.11 4.21 6.26
N THR A 105 16.96 5.36 5.60
CA THR A 105 17.57 5.61 4.30
C THR A 105 18.94 6.24 4.49
N VAL A 106 19.97 5.67 3.89
CA VAL A 106 21.34 6.18 3.85
C VAL A 106 21.66 6.50 2.40
N GLY A 107 22.01 7.75 2.11
CA GLY A 107 22.45 8.14 0.76
C GLY A 107 23.77 7.46 0.42
N ASP A 108 23.85 6.89 -0.77
CA ASP A 108 25.05 6.30 -1.36
C ASP A 108 25.21 6.84 -2.80
N ASP A 109 24.91 8.13 -2.96
CA ASP A 109 24.87 8.79 -4.25
C ASP A 109 26.24 8.72 -4.91
N ILE A 110 26.26 8.22 -6.14
CA ILE A 110 27.44 8.23 -7.02
C ILE A 110 27.18 9.20 -8.16
N ASP A 111 28.23 9.78 -8.75
CA ASP A 111 28.11 10.82 -9.79
C ASP A 111 27.21 10.45 -11.00
N CYS A 112 26.91 9.16 -11.18
CA CYS A 112 26.12 8.64 -12.30
C CYS A 112 24.76 8.03 -11.92
N ALA A 113 24.39 7.94 -10.63
CA ALA A 113 23.11 7.37 -10.20
C ALA A 113 22.74 7.84 -8.78
N ASP A 114 21.46 8.18 -8.61
CA ASP A 114 20.86 8.48 -7.31
C ASP A 114 20.57 7.14 -6.59
N LEU A 115 21.55 6.67 -5.83
CA LEU A 115 21.50 5.42 -5.08
C LEU A 115 21.32 5.69 -3.59
N SER A 116 20.44 4.94 -2.98
CA SER A 116 20.28 4.93 -1.52
C SER A 116 20.23 3.51 -1.00
N THR A 117 20.74 3.31 0.21
CA THR A 117 20.61 2.05 0.94
C THR A 117 19.57 2.24 2.03
N VAL A 118 18.51 1.44 1.99
CA VAL A 118 17.46 1.41 3.01
C VAL A 118 17.71 0.22 3.94
N TYR A 119 17.90 0.48 5.23
CA TYR A 119 17.87 -0.54 6.27
C TYR A 119 16.44 -0.70 6.77
N LEU A 120 15.81 -1.83 6.46
CA LEU A 120 14.44 -2.15 6.86
C LEU A 120 14.45 -3.17 8.00
N THR A 121 13.77 -2.86 9.10
CA THR A 121 13.61 -3.76 10.24
C THR A 121 12.22 -4.39 10.28
N LEU A 122 12.16 -5.69 10.51
CA LEU A 122 10.94 -6.46 10.68
C LEU A 122 10.93 -7.10 12.06
N HIS A 123 9.85 -6.89 12.81
CA HIS A 123 9.65 -7.48 14.12
C HIS A 123 8.69 -8.66 14.04
N VAL A 124 9.13 -9.81 14.53
CA VAL A 124 8.33 -11.04 14.62
C VAL A 124 8.02 -11.30 16.08
N TRP A 125 6.75 -11.47 16.39
CA TRP A 125 6.30 -11.76 17.75
C TRP A 125 5.52 -13.08 17.79
N THR A 126 5.89 -13.96 18.70
CA THR A 126 5.22 -15.25 18.94
C THR A 126 4.96 -15.44 20.43
N ARG A 127 3.92 -16.19 20.77
CA ARG A 127 3.61 -16.59 22.15
C ARG A 127 4.15 -17.99 22.40
N GLU A 128 5.45 -18.09 22.63
CA GLU A 128 6.14 -19.33 22.98
C GLU A 128 7.31 -19.07 23.93
N ASN A 129 7.60 -20.06 24.78
CA ASN A 129 8.79 -20.08 25.64
C ASN A 129 10.06 -20.52 24.87
N THR A 130 9.90 -21.12 23.70
CA THR A 130 11.00 -21.52 22.80
C THR A 130 11.27 -20.46 21.74
N PHE A 131 12.21 -20.68 20.81
CA PHE A 131 12.39 -19.81 19.64
C PHE A 131 12.01 -20.54 18.34
N THR A 132 11.30 -21.66 18.45
CA THR A 132 11.10 -22.58 17.33
C THR A 132 10.17 -21.97 16.30
N GLU A 133 9.04 -21.45 16.75
CA GLU A 133 8.06 -20.78 15.90
C GLU A 133 8.63 -19.48 15.35
N CYS A 134 9.25 -18.66 16.21
CA CYS A 134 9.87 -17.39 15.82
C CYS A 134 10.96 -17.58 14.76
N LYS A 135 11.88 -18.55 14.94
CA LYS A 135 12.92 -18.86 13.94
C LYS A 135 12.34 -19.43 12.64
N SER A 136 11.27 -20.21 12.72
CA SER A 136 10.59 -20.73 11.52
C SER A 136 10.01 -19.60 10.69
N ILE A 137 9.33 -18.65 11.34
CA ILE A 137 8.78 -17.45 10.69
C ILE A 137 9.90 -16.59 10.10
N CYS A 138 10.95 -16.26 10.88
CA CYS A 138 12.10 -15.50 10.37
C CYS A 138 12.79 -16.18 9.17
N GLY A 139 12.86 -17.50 9.18
CA GLY A 139 13.38 -18.29 8.05
C GLY A 139 12.54 -18.13 6.79
N GLU A 140 11.22 -18.11 6.91
CA GLU A 140 10.31 -17.88 5.77
C GLU A 140 10.30 -16.43 5.31
N ILE A 141 10.43 -15.44 6.20
CA ILE A 141 10.65 -14.03 5.85
C ILE A 141 11.94 -13.88 5.03
N ARG A 142 13.06 -14.46 5.52
CA ARG A 142 14.32 -14.49 4.76
C ARG A 142 14.12 -15.13 3.39
N ARG A 143 13.33 -16.19 3.28
CA ARG A 143 13.04 -16.81 1.97
C ARG A 143 12.12 -16.00 1.08
N ALA A 144 11.24 -15.18 1.64
CA ALA A 144 10.39 -14.26 0.89
C ALA A 144 11.19 -13.11 0.27
N LEU A 145 12.14 -12.54 1.03
CA LEU A 145 12.73 -11.24 0.69
C LEU A 145 14.18 -11.28 0.17
N ARG A 146 15.02 -12.28 0.52
CA ARG A 146 16.49 -12.25 0.27
C ARG A 146 16.99 -12.09 -1.19
N ARG A 147 16.09 -12.10 -2.17
CA ARG A 147 16.34 -11.99 -3.62
C ARG A 147 15.15 -11.30 -4.30
N LEU A 148 14.39 -10.51 -3.54
CA LEU A 148 13.28 -9.77 -4.09
C LEU A 148 13.87 -8.55 -4.80
N ASN A 149 13.70 -8.52 -6.11
CA ASN A 149 14.12 -7.42 -6.95
C ASN A 149 12.94 -7.01 -7.83
N GLU A 150 12.35 -5.85 -7.54
CA GLU A 150 11.17 -5.33 -8.23
C GLU A 150 11.19 -3.81 -8.21
N ILE A 151 10.45 -3.20 -9.13
CA ILE A 151 10.25 -1.74 -9.16
C ILE A 151 8.98 -1.40 -8.38
N GLN A 152 9.10 -0.53 -7.38
CA GLN A 152 7.97 -0.05 -6.57
C GLN A 152 8.04 1.47 -6.42
N ASP A 153 6.94 2.15 -6.72
CA ASP A 153 6.76 3.60 -6.51
C ASP A 153 7.86 4.49 -7.15
N GLY A 154 8.51 4.00 -8.22
CA GLY A 154 9.57 4.71 -8.93
C GLY A 154 11.00 4.32 -8.54
N PHE A 155 11.17 3.42 -7.57
CA PHE A 155 12.48 2.91 -7.16
C PHE A 155 12.67 1.48 -7.64
N ALA A 156 13.84 1.18 -8.21
CA ALA A 156 14.29 -0.20 -8.38
C ALA A 156 14.89 -0.67 -7.05
N LEU A 157 14.29 -1.69 -6.44
CA LEU A 157 14.62 -2.14 -5.09
C LEU A 157 15.20 -3.55 -5.13
N ASP A 158 16.39 -3.73 -4.56
CA ASP A 158 17.03 -5.06 -4.41
C ASP A 158 17.23 -5.40 -2.93
N PHE A 159 16.54 -6.43 -2.46
CA PHE A 159 16.53 -6.83 -1.06
C PHE A 159 17.62 -7.86 -0.75
N SER A 160 18.45 -7.52 0.23
CA SER A 160 19.49 -8.39 0.75
C SER A 160 19.36 -8.58 2.26
N PHE A 161 19.53 -9.83 2.69
CA PHE A 161 19.43 -10.18 4.11
C PHE A 161 20.70 -9.73 4.84
N GLU A 162 20.52 -8.92 5.89
CA GLU A 162 21.60 -8.44 6.74
C GLU A 162 21.78 -9.40 7.93
N ASP A 163 20.84 -9.39 8.87
CA ASP A 163 20.92 -10.17 10.10
C ASP A 163 19.55 -10.58 10.66
N ALA A 164 19.58 -11.44 11.68
CA ALA A 164 18.41 -11.78 12.47
C ALA A 164 18.81 -12.00 13.94
N ARG A 165 18.13 -11.31 14.84
CA ARG A 165 18.34 -11.34 16.29
C ARG A 165 17.10 -11.92 16.97
N TYR A 166 17.31 -12.73 18.00
CA TYR A 166 16.22 -13.38 18.75
C TYR A 166 16.34 -12.98 20.21
N LEU A 167 15.32 -12.29 20.71
CA LEU A 167 15.27 -11.66 22.01
C LEU A 167 14.19 -12.33 22.86
N ARG A 168 14.48 -12.50 24.15
CA ARG A 168 13.50 -12.97 25.13
C ARG A 168 12.77 -11.78 25.71
N ASP A 169 11.45 -11.89 25.81
CA ASP A 169 10.67 -10.96 26.62
C ASP A 169 11.01 -11.16 28.11
N PRO A 170 11.23 -10.09 28.89
CA PRO A 170 11.42 -10.21 30.34
C PRO A 170 10.32 -10.98 31.07
N SER A 171 9.10 -11.04 30.51
CA SER A 171 8.00 -11.84 31.07
C SER A 171 8.15 -13.37 30.86
N GLY A 172 8.97 -13.79 29.89
CA GLY A 172 9.13 -15.19 29.48
C GLY A 172 7.97 -15.79 28.66
N GLU A 173 6.89 -15.04 28.43
CA GLU A 173 5.72 -15.53 27.68
C GLU A 173 5.87 -15.37 26.16
N HIS A 174 6.60 -14.34 25.74
CA HIS A 174 6.74 -13.97 24.33
C HIS A 174 8.17 -14.16 23.84
N SER A 175 8.28 -14.50 22.57
CA SER A 175 9.53 -14.53 21.82
C SER A 175 9.51 -13.47 20.73
N HIS A 176 10.63 -12.74 20.64
CA HIS A 176 10.79 -11.62 19.71
C HIS A 176 11.93 -11.89 18.74
N GLY A 177 11.63 -11.84 17.44
CA GLY A 177 12.61 -11.85 16.37
C GLY A 177 12.72 -10.44 15.78
N VAL A 178 13.95 -10.00 15.53
CA VAL A 178 14.25 -8.78 14.79
C VAL A 178 15.02 -9.21 13.55
N VAL A 179 14.49 -8.95 12.37
CA VAL A 179 15.13 -9.28 11.10
C VAL A 179 15.43 -7.99 10.36
N THR A 180 16.68 -7.81 9.94
CA THR A 180 17.11 -6.63 9.21
C THR A 180 17.42 -7.01 7.77
N PHE A 181 16.96 -6.18 6.83
CA PHE A 181 17.37 -6.22 5.44
C PHE A 181 18.02 -4.89 5.10
N HIS A 182 19.09 -4.92 4.31
CA HIS A 182 19.46 -3.75 3.53
C HIS A 182 18.87 -3.89 2.14
N VAL A 183 18.34 -2.79 1.63
CA VAL A 183 17.69 -2.71 0.34
C VAL A 183 18.40 -1.64 -0.44
N THR A 184 19.05 -2.01 -1.54
CA THR A 184 19.58 -1.01 -2.48
C THR A 184 18.42 -0.45 -3.26
N ALA A 185 18.31 0.88 -3.30
CA ALA A 185 17.24 1.61 -3.95
C ALA A 185 17.83 2.61 -4.94
N GLU A 186 17.54 2.39 -6.22
CA GLU A 186 17.90 3.30 -7.32
C GLU A 186 16.66 4.11 -7.71
N ASP A 187 16.78 5.45 -7.75
CA ASP A 187 15.71 6.33 -8.21
C ASP A 187 15.60 6.27 -9.74
N MET A 188 14.50 5.72 -10.25
CA MET A 188 14.23 5.59 -11.69
C MET A 188 13.41 6.75 -12.25
N VAL A 189 13.05 7.74 -11.43
CA VAL A 189 12.27 8.93 -11.83
C VAL A 189 13.18 10.11 -12.16
N ALA A 190 14.42 10.10 -11.67
CA ALA A 190 15.43 11.14 -11.92
C ALA A 190 16.10 11.06 -13.31
N ILE A 191 15.76 10.06 -14.13
CA ILE A 191 16.28 9.85 -15.50
C ILE A 191 15.35 10.37 -16.61
#